data_AF-A0A4Y2RNZ3-F1
#
_entry.id   AF-A0A4Y2RNZ3-F1
#
_cell.length_a   1.000
_cell.length_b   1.000
_cell.length_c   1.000
_cell.angle_alpha   90.00
_cell.angle_beta   90.00
_cell.angle_gamma   90.00
#
_symmetry.space_group_name_H-M   'P 1'
#
loop_
_entity.id
_entity.type
_entity.pdbx_description
1 polymer ?
#
loop_
_entity_poly.entity_id
_entity_poly.type
_entity_poly.pdbx_seq_one_letter_code
_entity_poly.pdbx_strand_id
1 'polypeptide(L)'
;MHPVALDILSILQFLRKEGFNIFCWVQSPVGISGNEITDSIDKIASFLSQGIPYSDINKSFVSHLHTTWQNNWDLQMNNKLHFVKPFIDMWPVLPIRELDVKLTRLRIGHTRFTHKHLIFGERTPVCPTCHTDFSVTRILIECPPF
;
A
#
# COMPACT_ATOMS: atom_id res chain seq x y z
N MET A 1 18.24 14.29 21.64
CA MET A 1 19.56 13.96 21.06
C MET A 1 19.38 12.77 20.14
N HIS A 2 20.05 12.74 18.98
CA HIS A 2 19.98 11.62 18.04
C HIS A 2 20.60 10.35 18.67
N PRO A 3 20.01 9.16 18.52
CA PRO A 3 20.50 7.93 19.17
C PRO A 3 21.98 7.64 18.87
N VAL A 4 22.42 7.82 17.62
CA VAL A 4 23.84 7.68 17.24
C VAL A 4 24.77 8.63 18.01
N ALA A 5 24.31 9.85 18.33
CA ALA A 5 25.14 10.79 19.10
C ALA A 5 25.33 10.33 20.54
N LEU A 6 24.32 9.66 21.13
CA LEU A 6 24.44 9.07 22.46
C LEU A 6 25.41 7.88 22.45
N ASP A 7 25.36 7.04 21.42
CA ASP A 7 26.27 5.92 21.27
C ASP A 7 27.72 6.39 21.13
N ILE A 8 27.98 7.40 20.27
CA ILE A 8 29.31 8.00 20.12
C ILE A 8 29.83 8.55 21.45
N LEU A 9 29.00 9.29 22.19
CA LEU A 9 29.38 9.82 23.49
C LEU A 9 29.72 8.72 24.50
N SER A 10 28.95 7.62 24.50
CA SER A 10 29.21 6.47 25.37
C SER A 10 30.56 5.81 25.06
N ILE A 11 30.88 5.65 23.77
CA ILE A 11 32.14 5.07 23.31
C ILE A 11 33.31 5.99 23.68
N LEU A 12 33.18 7.29 23.46
CA LEU A 12 34.22 8.26 23.82
C LEU A 12 34.47 8.28 25.33
N GLN A 13 33.42 8.20 26.15
CA GLN A 13 33.57 8.10 27.61
C GLN A 13 34.27 6.82 28.04
N PHE A 14 33.94 5.69 27.42
CA PHE A 14 34.59 4.41 27.67
C PHE A 14 36.08 4.45 27.31
N LEU A 15 36.42 4.88 26.09
CA LEU A 15 37.81 4.96 25.62
C LEU A 15 38.67 5.89 26.47
N ARG A 16 38.08 6.98 26.97
CA ARG A 16 38.76 7.91 27.87
C ARG A 16 39.08 7.26 29.23
N LYS A 17 38.21 6.39 29.75
CA LYS A 17 38.48 5.63 30.99
C LYS A 17 39.63 4.63 30.80
N GLU A 18 39.74 4.04 29.60
CA GLU A 18 40.81 3.12 29.23
C GLU A 18 42.15 3.83 28.89
N GLY A 19 42.21 5.16 29.00
CA GLY A 19 43.43 5.93 28.79
C GLY A 19 43.69 6.39 27.36
N PHE A 20 42.78 6.14 26.42
CA PHE A 20 42.86 6.65 25.05
C PHE A 20 42.39 8.11 25.00
N ASN A 21 43.33 9.03 24.87
CA ASN A 21 43.06 10.48 24.93
C ASN A 21 43.35 11.22 23.62
N ILE A 22 43.97 10.57 22.62
CA ILE A 22 44.34 11.18 21.34
C ILE A 22 43.65 10.42 20.22
N PHE A 23 42.89 11.15 19.41
CA PHE A 23 42.26 10.65 18.20
C PHE A 23 42.84 11.41 17.01
N CYS A 24 43.43 10.68 16.06
CA CYS A 24 43.93 11.26 14.82
C CYS A 24 42.98 10.90 13.69
N TRP A 25 42.55 11.90 12.93
CA TRP A 25 41.85 11.66 11.68
C TRP A 25 42.87 11.51 10.56
N VAL A 26 42.69 10.48 9.75
CA VAL A 26 43.51 10.21 8.56
C VAL A 26 42.56 10.11 7.38
N GLN A 27 42.85 10.86 6.32
CA GLN A 27 42.13 10.72 5.07
C GLN A 27 42.56 9.42 4.38
N SER A 28 41.63 8.66 3.80
CA SER A 28 41.95 7.51 2.94
C SER A 28 41.85 7.92 1.46
N PRO A 29 42.68 7.38 0.53
CA PRO A 29 43.82 6.46 0.68
C PRO A 29 45.17 7.20 0.69
N VAL A 30 46.03 6.92 1.68
CA VAL A 30 47.30 7.66 1.91
C VAL A 30 48.55 6.75 2.03
N GLY A 31 48.48 5.46 1.69
CA GLY A 31 49.66 4.59 1.71
C GLY A 31 50.04 4.04 3.10
N ILE A 32 49.20 4.25 4.12
CA ILE A 32 49.43 3.73 5.48
C ILE A 32 48.90 2.31 5.55
N SER A 33 49.79 1.32 5.60
CA SER A 33 49.46 -0.11 5.53
C SER A 33 48.32 -0.52 6.46
N GLY A 34 48.30 -0.06 7.71
CA GLY A 34 47.21 -0.37 8.65
C GLY A 34 45.85 0.20 8.22
N ASN A 35 45.81 1.43 7.72
CA ASN A 35 44.59 2.08 7.25
C ASN A 35 44.06 1.42 5.98
N GLU A 36 44.96 1.06 5.05
CA GLU A 36 44.60 0.40 3.80
C GLU A 36 44.05 -1.01 3.99
N ILE A 37 44.57 -1.75 4.98
CA ILE A 37 44.04 -3.06 5.36
C ILE A 37 42.60 -2.90 5.88
N THR A 38 42.37 -1.94 6.79
CA THR A 38 41.03 -1.64 7.30
C THR A 38 40.07 -1.21 6.18
N ASP A 39 40.48 -0.28 5.31
CA ASP A 39 39.66 0.18 4.19
C ASP A 39 39.31 -0.94 3.19
N SER A 40 40.26 -1.86 2.95
CA SER A 40 40.06 -3.04 2.10
C SER A 40 39.03 -4.00 2.71
N ILE A 41 39.15 -4.27 4.02
CA ILE A 41 38.20 -5.11 4.76
C ILE A 41 36.82 -4.45 4.78
N ASP A 42 36.72 -3.15 5.05
CA ASP A 42 35.46 -2.42 5.06
C ASP A 42 34.81 -2.39 3.68
N LYS A 43 35.60 -2.27 2.62
CA LYS A 43 35.09 -2.36 1.24
C LYS A 43 34.51 -3.75 0.98
N ILE A 44 35.23 -4.82 1.33
CA ILE A 44 34.75 -6.21 1.20
C ILE A 44 33.50 -6.44 2.06
N ALA A 45 33.50 -5.99 3.30
CA ALA A 45 32.37 -6.08 4.21
C ALA A 45 31.17 -5.28 3.70
N SER A 46 31.37 -4.12 3.08
CA SER A 46 30.29 -3.34 2.45
C SER A 46 29.65 -4.10 1.28
N PHE A 47 30.44 -4.80 0.47
CA PHE A 47 29.93 -5.67 -0.59
C PHE A 47 29.14 -6.86 -0.04
N LEU A 48 29.58 -7.45 1.08
CA LEU A 48 28.92 -8.58 1.73
C LEU A 48 27.70 -8.17 2.58
N SER A 49 27.66 -6.93 3.06
CA SER A 49 26.59 -6.36 3.88
C SER A 49 25.56 -5.57 3.07
N GLN A 50 25.71 -5.49 1.74
CA GLN A 50 24.61 -5.14 0.85
C GLN A 50 23.56 -6.26 0.91
N GLY A 51 22.77 -6.25 1.98
CA GLY A 51 21.47 -6.90 1.99
C GLY A 51 20.65 -6.39 0.79
N ILE A 52 19.70 -7.20 0.35
CA ILE A 52 18.80 -6.87 -0.76
C ILE A 52 18.29 -5.43 -0.56
N PRO A 53 18.42 -4.54 -1.56
CA PRO A 53 17.99 -3.15 -1.44
C PRO A 53 16.57 -3.08 -0.89
N TYR A 54 16.34 -2.22 0.10
CA TYR A 54 15.03 -2.04 0.71
C TYR A 54 13.92 -1.81 -0.33
N SER A 55 14.24 -1.10 -1.42
CA SER A 55 13.33 -0.87 -2.55
C SER A 55 12.82 -2.16 -3.19
N ASP A 56 13.65 -3.19 -3.26
CA ASP A 56 13.32 -4.44 -3.93
C ASP A 56 12.52 -5.37 -3.01
N ILE A 57 12.89 -5.41 -1.72
CA ILE A 57 12.08 -6.06 -0.68
C ILE A 57 10.69 -5.41 -0.60
N ASN A 58 10.64 -4.08 -0.60
CA ASN A 58 9.38 -3.34 -0.50
C ASN A 58 8.49 -3.57 -1.74
N LYS A 59 9.05 -3.56 -2.95
CA LYS A 59 8.30 -3.88 -4.17
C LYS A 59 7.71 -5.29 -4.12
N SER A 60 8.51 -6.28 -3.76
CA SER A 60 8.06 -7.67 -3.63
C SER A 60 6.95 -7.82 -2.59
N PHE A 61 7.14 -7.19 -1.42
CA PHE A 61 6.17 -7.19 -0.33
C PHE A 61 4.84 -6.54 -0.73
N VAL A 62 4.89 -5.34 -1.32
CA VAL A 62 3.69 -4.62 -1.80
C VAL A 62 2.98 -5.42 -2.90
N SER A 63 3.73 -6.02 -3.83
CA SER A 63 3.16 -6.87 -4.87
C SER A 63 2.48 -8.10 -4.28
N HIS A 64 3.09 -8.76 -3.30
CA HIS A 64 2.48 -9.91 -2.63
C HIS A 64 1.19 -9.50 -1.90
N LEU A 65 1.21 -8.38 -1.17
CA LEU A 65 0.05 -7.84 -0.47
C LEU A 65 -1.09 -7.52 -1.44
N HIS A 66 -0.79 -6.85 -2.56
CA HIS A 66 -1.77 -6.51 -3.60
C HIS A 66 -2.38 -7.78 -4.20
N THR A 67 -1.56 -8.78 -4.56
CA THR A 67 -2.06 -10.08 -5.06
C THR A 67 -2.96 -10.77 -4.03
N THR A 68 -2.58 -10.79 -2.75
CA THR A 68 -3.40 -11.39 -1.70
C THR A 68 -4.73 -10.65 -1.56
N TRP A 69 -4.74 -9.32 -1.61
CA TRP A 69 -5.97 -8.54 -1.56
C TRP A 69 -6.85 -8.75 -2.78
N GLN A 70 -6.25 -8.81 -3.97
CA GLN A 70 -6.97 -9.09 -5.21
C GLN A 70 -7.61 -10.48 -5.17
N ASN A 71 -6.88 -11.51 -4.72
CA ASN A 71 -7.44 -12.86 -4.55
C ASN A 71 -8.62 -12.87 -3.57
N ASN A 72 -8.52 -12.16 -2.44
CA ASN A 72 -9.64 -12.05 -1.49
C ASN A 72 -10.83 -11.29 -2.09
N TRP A 73 -10.55 -10.29 -2.92
CA TRP A 73 -11.55 -9.50 -3.61
C TRP A 73 -12.29 -10.31 -4.67
N ASP A 74 -11.58 -11.14 -5.43
CA ASP A 74 -12.15 -12.05 -6.43
C ASP A 74 -13.10 -13.09 -5.82
N LEU A 75 -12.94 -13.42 -4.53
CA LEU A 75 -13.87 -14.28 -3.79
C LEU A 75 -15.21 -13.60 -3.46
N GLN A 76 -15.33 -12.27 -3.63
CA GLN A 76 -16.54 -11.50 -3.29
C GLN A 76 -17.62 -11.59 -4.39
N MET A 77 -18.03 -12.82 -4.75
CA MET A 77 -18.96 -13.09 -5.85
C MET A 77 -20.34 -12.45 -5.69
N ASN A 78 -20.80 -12.23 -4.45
CA ASN A 78 -22.10 -11.61 -4.14
C ASN A 78 -22.01 -10.10 -3.84
N ASN A 79 -20.89 -9.46 -4.17
CA ASN A 79 -20.69 -8.04 -3.93
C ASN A 79 -21.01 -7.22 -5.19
N LYS A 80 -22.02 -6.34 -5.10
CA LYS A 80 -22.43 -5.43 -6.18
C LYS A 80 -21.26 -4.58 -6.70
N LEU A 81 -20.36 -4.17 -5.82
CA LEU A 81 -19.19 -3.38 -6.18
C LEU A 81 -18.15 -4.19 -6.93
N HIS A 82 -17.93 -5.46 -6.56
CA HIS A 82 -16.98 -6.35 -7.24
C HIS A 82 -17.36 -6.54 -8.71
N PHE A 83 -18.65 -6.70 -9.02
CA PHE A 83 -19.13 -6.81 -10.39
C PHE A 83 -18.74 -5.59 -11.26
N VAL A 84 -18.77 -4.38 -10.69
CA VAL A 84 -18.41 -3.14 -11.40
C VAL A 84 -16.90 -2.86 -11.33
N LYS A 85 -16.22 -3.39 -10.30
CA LYS A 85 -14.83 -3.15 -9.97
C LYS A 85 -14.11 -4.48 -9.70
N PRO A 86 -13.71 -5.22 -10.74
CA PRO A 86 -13.01 -6.49 -10.53
C PRO A 86 -11.60 -6.27 -9.96
N PHE A 87 -10.92 -5.16 -10.27
CA PHE A 87 -9.55 -4.90 -9.80
C PHE A 87 -9.51 -3.92 -8.64
N ILE A 88 -8.66 -4.16 -7.63
CA ILE A 88 -8.52 -3.33 -6.42
C ILE A 88 -7.81 -1.98 -6.64
N ASP A 89 -7.46 -1.63 -7.87
CA ASP A 89 -6.71 -0.42 -8.19
C ASP A 89 -7.46 0.87 -7.86
N MET A 90 -6.74 1.99 -7.81
CA MET A 90 -7.37 3.28 -7.53
C MET A 90 -8.34 3.67 -8.65
N TRP A 91 -9.54 4.13 -8.27
CA TRP A 91 -10.44 4.76 -9.21
C TRP A 91 -10.15 6.26 -9.36
N PRO A 92 -10.36 6.83 -10.56
CA PRO A 92 -10.27 8.26 -10.73
C PRO A 92 -11.32 8.94 -9.85
N VAL A 93 -10.87 9.82 -8.96
CA VAL A 93 -11.74 10.65 -8.13
C VAL A 93 -12.20 11.82 -8.97
N LEU A 94 -13.51 12.06 -9.00
CA LEU A 94 -14.06 13.20 -9.72
C LEU A 94 -13.83 14.48 -8.89
N PRO A 95 -13.45 15.60 -9.53
CA PRO A 95 -13.18 16.85 -8.81
C PRO A 95 -14.45 17.45 -8.18
N ILE A 96 -15.64 17.02 -8.63
CA ILE A 96 -16.93 17.45 -8.13
C ILE A 96 -17.48 16.40 -7.16
N ARG A 97 -17.46 16.73 -5.86
CA ARG A 97 -17.91 15.84 -4.77
C ARG A 97 -19.32 15.30 -4.99
N GLU A 98 -20.25 16.12 -5.47
CA GLU A 98 -21.64 15.68 -5.68
C GLU A 98 -21.73 14.55 -6.72
N LEU A 99 -20.97 14.65 -7.81
CA LEU A 99 -20.95 13.65 -8.87
C LEU A 99 -20.28 12.37 -8.38
N ASP A 100 -19.19 12.49 -7.62
CA ASP A 100 -18.48 11.35 -7.04
C ASP A 100 -19.37 10.55 -6.05
N VAL A 101 -20.15 11.26 -5.22
CA VAL A 101 -21.14 10.64 -4.32
C VAL A 101 -22.23 9.91 -5.10
N LYS A 102 -22.80 10.54 -6.14
CA LYS A 102 -23.82 9.92 -6.99
C LYS A 102 -23.28 8.67 -7.68
N LEU A 103 -22.08 8.75 -8.26
CA LEU A 103 -21.43 7.63 -8.94
C LEU A 103 -21.11 6.48 -7.98
N THR A 104 -20.57 6.79 -6.80
CA THR A 104 -20.30 5.79 -5.76
C THR A 104 -21.56 5.06 -5.37
N ARG A 105 -22.66 5.78 -5.11
CA ARG A 105 -23.96 5.18 -4.80
C ARG A 105 -24.48 4.28 -5.92
N LEU A 106 -24.39 4.71 -7.18
CA LEU A 106 -24.78 3.89 -8.33
C LEU A 106 -23.97 2.59 -8.40
N ARG A 107 -22.66 2.66 -8.20
CA ARG A 107 -21.74 1.50 -8.22
C ARG A 107 -22.06 0.45 -7.15
N ILE A 108 -22.44 0.87 -5.95
CA ILE A 108 -22.89 -0.04 -4.88
C ILE A 108 -24.39 -0.38 -4.99
N GLY A 109 -25.07 0.00 -6.08
CA GLY A 109 -26.48 -0.30 -6.33
C GLY A 109 -27.48 0.48 -5.48
N HIS A 110 -27.07 1.61 -4.89
CA HIS A 110 -27.86 2.41 -3.96
C HIS A 110 -28.60 3.55 -4.63
N THR A 111 -29.86 3.32 -5.00
CA THR A 111 -30.79 4.36 -5.44
C THR A 111 -32.06 4.32 -4.61
N ARG A 112 -32.83 5.41 -4.63
CA ARG A 112 -34.17 5.40 -4.02
C ARG A 112 -35.04 4.30 -4.61
N PHE A 113 -34.98 4.08 -5.93
CA PHE A 113 -35.78 3.08 -6.61
C PHE A 113 -35.43 1.64 -6.18
N THR A 114 -34.13 1.33 -6.07
CA THR A 114 -33.65 -0.01 -5.70
C THR A 114 -33.68 -0.28 -4.19
N HIS A 115 -33.72 0.72 -3.31
CA HIS A 115 -33.67 0.52 -1.85
C HIS A 115 -34.86 1.05 -1.04
N LYS A 116 -35.82 1.77 -1.65
CA LYS A 116 -37.04 2.19 -0.95
C LYS A 116 -37.71 1.00 -0.25
N HIS A 117 -37.83 -0.13 -0.95
CA HIS A 117 -38.50 -1.30 -0.41
C HIS A 117 -37.82 -1.84 0.87
N LEU A 118 -36.49 -1.80 0.96
CA LEU A 118 -35.75 -2.20 2.17
C LEU A 118 -36.04 -1.26 3.35
N ILE A 119 -36.13 0.06 3.09
CA ILE A 119 -36.35 1.07 4.13
C ILE A 119 -37.76 0.95 4.72
N PHE A 120 -38.75 0.65 3.88
CA PHE A 120 -40.16 0.57 4.29
C PHE A 120 -40.65 -0.87 4.54
N GLY A 121 -39.79 -1.89 4.39
CA GLY A 121 -40.18 -3.29 4.49
C GLY A 121 -41.19 -3.73 3.42
N GLU A 122 -41.24 -3.02 2.28
CA GLU A 122 -42.09 -3.37 1.15
C GLU A 122 -41.45 -4.53 0.35
N ARG A 123 -42.23 -5.15 -0.55
CA ARG A 123 -41.70 -6.15 -1.48
C ARG A 123 -40.73 -5.52 -2.48
N THR A 124 -39.70 -6.27 -2.85
CA THR A 124 -38.75 -5.85 -3.89
C THR A 124 -39.50 -5.58 -5.20
N PRO A 125 -39.27 -4.43 -5.86
CA PRO A 125 -39.89 -4.16 -7.13
C PRO A 125 -39.28 -5.07 -8.20
N VAL A 126 -40.15 -5.67 -9.02
CA VAL A 126 -39.78 -6.63 -10.08
C VAL A 126 -39.98 -5.98 -11.44
N CYS A 127 -39.04 -6.23 -12.35
CA CYS A 127 -39.15 -5.78 -13.73
C CYS A 127 -40.33 -6.50 -14.44
N PRO A 128 -41.28 -5.78 -15.06
CA PRO A 128 -42.42 -6.41 -15.73
C PRO A 128 -42.03 -7.17 -17.00
N THR A 129 -40.91 -6.81 -17.63
CA THR A 129 -40.43 -7.46 -18.86
C THR A 129 -39.52 -8.66 -18.56
N CYS A 130 -38.68 -8.54 -17.53
CA CYS A 130 -37.66 -9.55 -17.22
C CYS A 130 -38.03 -10.45 -16.05
N HIS A 131 -39.11 -10.17 -15.33
CA HIS A 131 -39.57 -10.92 -14.15
C HIS A 131 -38.48 -11.18 -13.09
N THR A 132 -37.56 -10.23 -12.94
CA THR A 132 -36.43 -10.26 -12.01
C THR A 132 -36.37 -8.97 -11.22
N ASP A 133 -35.78 -9.01 -10.03
CA ASP A 133 -35.64 -7.85 -9.16
C ASP A 133 -34.87 -6.71 -9.84
N PHE A 134 -35.28 -5.47 -9.59
CA PHE A 134 -34.56 -4.32 -10.11
C PHE A 134 -33.20 -4.14 -9.43
N SER A 135 -32.16 -4.04 -10.26
CA SER A 135 -30.81 -3.62 -9.87
C SER A 135 -30.39 -2.40 -10.71
N VAL A 136 -29.39 -1.64 -10.22
CA VAL A 136 -28.85 -0.50 -10.99
C VAL A 136 -28.27 -0.98 -12.32
N THR A 137 -27.52 -2.09 -12.33
CA THR A 137 -27.00 -2.72 -13.54
C THR A 137 -28.10 -3.08 -14.53
N ARG A 138 -29.22 -3.64 -14.02
CA ARG A 138 -30.33 -4.03 -14.88
C ARG A 138 -31.01 -2.82 -15.52
N ILE A 139 -31.22 -1.76 -14.75
CA ILE A 139 -31.84 -0.51 -15.23
C ILE A 139 -30.95 0.18 -16.27
N LEU A 140 -29.63 0.20 -16.06
CA LEU A 140 -28.73 0.97 -16.91
C LEU A 140 -28.13 0.19 -18.09
N ILE A 141 -28.09 -1.14 -18.03
CA ILE A 141 -27.31 -1.97 -18.97
C ILE A 141 -28.11 -3.16 -19.53
N GLU A 142 -28.79 -3.94 -18.68
CA GLU A 142 -29.33 -5.25 -19.11
C GLU A 142 -30.75 -5.21 -19.68
N CYS A 143 -31.57 -4.22 -19.31
CA CYS A 143 -33.00 -4.21 -19.64
C CYS A 143 -33.30 -3.19 -20.77
N PRO A 144 -33.65 -3.63 -21.98
CA PRO A 144 -33.89 -2.74 -23.14
C PRO A 144 -35.17 -1.86 -23.15
N PRO A 145 -36.23 -2.05 -22.31
CA PRO A 145 -37.40 -1.17 -22.31
C PRO A 145 -37.28 0.03 -21.33
N PHE A 146 -36.11 0.30 -20.75
CA PHE A 146 -35.82 1.49 -19.93
C PHE A 146 -34.71 2.34 -20.53
#